data_AF-A0A955IXK7-F1
#
_entry.id   AF-A0A955IXK7-F1
#
_cell.length_a   1.000
_cell.length_b   1.000
_cell.length_c   1.000
_cell.angle_alpha   90.00
_cell.angle_beta   90.00
_cell.angle_gamma   90.00
#
_symmetry.space_group_name_H-M   'P 1'
#
loop_
_entity.id
_entity.type
_entity.pdbx_description
1 polymer ?
#
loop_
_entity_poly.entity_id
_entity_poly.type
_entity_poly.pdbx_seq_one_letter_code
_entity_poly.pdbx_strand_id
1 'polypeptide(L)'
;MTTAPVTDFAPLNLNGTDWNAIEPLLNDLAERPVETNEDYDKWLLDRSELEAAVSESVANTYIDMTCDTASDAKQSAWTAYLENVAPKFKPVIFVLDKRLKELGEKFGKTSGRHEVLFRDTAADVDLFRDENVPIETELAKLDQEYDKICGKMTVEFDGEERTMPMMGKYSESADRKVREDAWRAVAKRRMEDQEAISTIYDQMIAKRHQTGINAGFDNYVEYIYKARHRFDYGTSHAYAFHDAIEQAVMPFVARLDATRKKELGLEKLRPWDLNVDPKSRDSLKPFKGGVDLIAKSRKVFERLSPELGEMFRSMGDGSNTDGTANGAMLDLDSRKGKAPGGYLYFRDRTRRPFIFMNAADQHRDVETMVHEAGHAFHSMYANNESFVWYRSSPIEFAEVASMTMELLTMPYWDEFYPSEEDANRARRKQLEGSIGLLPWIATIDAFQHWVYLNPNHTREERANAWLGLDDRFGTQGHHCDWSGLEEERKFVWQRQSHLFGNPFYYIEYG
;
A
#
# COMPACT_ATOMS: atom_id res chain seq x y z
N MET A 1 20.63 -11.11 -21.48
CA MET A 1 19.97 -11.60 -20.26
C MET A 1 19.59 -13.04 -20.53
N THR A 2 20.15 -13.99 -19.78
CA THR A 2 19.76 -15.40 -19.83
C THR A 2 18.32 -15.50 -19.34
N THR A 3 17.42 -15.99 -20.18
CA THR A 3 16.02 -16.22 -19.82
C THR A 3 15.98 -17.18 -18.63
N ALA A 4 15.37 -16.75 -17.53
CA ALA A 4 15.10 -17.63 -16.40
C ALA A 4 14.45 -18.94 -16.91
N PRO A 5 14.82 -20.12 -16.40
CA PRO A 5 14.10 -21.35 -16.69
C PRO A 5 12.59 -21.15 -16.47
N VAL A 6 11.82 -21.44 -17.51
CA VAL A 6 10.35 -21.48 -17.48
C VAL A 6 9.97 -22.93 -17.75
N THR A 7 9.13 -23.48 -16.89
CA THR A 7 8.51 -24.80 -17.08
C THR A 7 7.24 -24.65 -17.93
N ASP A 8 6.64 -25.74 -18.37
CA ASP A 8 5.35 -25.76 -19.08
C ASP A 8 4.24 -26.37 -18.20
N PHE A 9 4.42 -26.33 -16.88
CA PHE A 9 3.57 -27.01 -15.92
C PHE A 9 2.21 -26.32 -15.78
N ALA A 10 2.19 -24.98 -15.73
CA ALA A 10 0.97 -24.21 -15.72
C ALA A 10 0.55 -23.85 -17.16
N PRO A 11 -0.67 -24.19 -17.63
CA PRO A 11 -1.14 -23.79 -18.97
C PRO A 11 -1.09 -22.27 -19.16
N LEU A 12 -0.68 -21.78 -20.34
CA LEU A 12 -0.54 -20.33 -20.61
C LEU A 12 -1.81 -19.51 -20.36
N ASN A 13 -2.98 -20.13 -20.54
CA ASN A 13 -4.30 -19.53 -20.34
C ASN A 13 -4.95 -19.96 -19.01
N LEU A 14 -4.17 -20.47 -18.05
CA LEU A 14 -4.68 -20.86 -16.74
C LEU A 14 -5.39 -19.67 -16.06
N ASN A 15 -6.65 -19.85 -15.68
CA ASN A 15 -7.36 -18.92 -14.83
C ASN A 15 -7.18 -19.31 -13.35
N GLY A 16 -6.31 -18.60 -12.65
CA GLY A 16 -6.02 -18.82 -11.23
C GLY A 16 -7.17 -18.51 -10.28
N THR A 17 -8.25 -17.87 -10.76
CA THR A 17 -9.46 -17.62 -9.96
C THR A 17 -10.57 -18.64 -10.23
N ASP A 18 -10.26 -19.75 -10.90
CA ASP A 18 -11.14 -20.91 -11.04
C ASP A 18 -10.52 -22.11 -10.33
N TRP A 19 -11.16 -22.56 -9.23
CA TRP A 19 -10.69 -23.70 -8.45
C TRP A 19 -10.50 -24.96 -9.30
N ASN A 20 -11.44 -25.25 -10.21
CA ASN A 20 -11.39 -26.47 -11.01
C ASN A 20 -10.21 -26.47 -12.00
N ALA A 21 -9.71 -25.29 -12.36
CA ALA A 21 -8.56 -25.14 -13.24
C ALA A 21 -7.23 -25.37 -12.50
N ILE A 22 -7.15 -24.99 -11.22
CA ILE A 22 -5.89 -25.04 -10.44
C ILE A 22 -5.76 -26.29 -9.57
N GLU A 23 -6.87 -26.86 -9.10
CA GLU A 23 -6.88 -28.02 -8.19
C GLU A 23 -6.09 -29.24 -8.74
N PRO A 24 -6.22 -29.64 -10.01
CA PRO A 24 -5.45 -30.77 -10.53
C PRO A 24 -3.93 -30.55 -10.51
N LEU A 25 -3.49 -29.31 -10.76
CA LEU A 25 -2.06 -28.94 -10.76
C LEU A 25 -1.51 -28.91 -9.34
N LEU A 26 -2.31 -28.40 -8.39
CA LEU A 26 -1.93 -28.41 -6.97
C LEU A 26 -1.84 -29.83 -6.41
N ASN A 27 -2.79 -30.70 -6.76
CA ASN A 27 -2.78 -32.10 -6.34
C ASN A 27 -1.58 -32.85 -6.93
N ASP A 28 -1.25 -32.60 -8.20
CA ASP A 28 -0.03 -33.14 -8.79
C ASP A 28 1.21 -32.74 -7.97
N LEU A 29 1.41 -31.46 -7.68
CA LEU A 29 2.56 -31.03 -6.84
C LEU A 29 2.54 -31.66 -5.44
N ALA A 30 1.36 -31.84 -4.84
CA ALA A 30 1.23 -32.41 -3.51
C ALA A 30 1.57 -33.91 -3.47
N GLU A 31 1.32 -34.66 -4.54
CA GLU A 31 1.43 -36.13 -4.59
C GLU A 31 2.64 -36.62 -5.39
N ARG A 32 3.17 -35.82 -6.33
CA ARG A 32 4.22 -36.21 -7.27
C ARG A 32 5.47 -36.73 -6.57
N PRO A 33 5.96 -37.96 -6.88
CA PRO A 33 7.20 -38.47 -6.33
C PRO A 33 8.41 -37.57 -6.62
N VAL A 34 9.27 -37.36 -5.61
CA VAL A 34 10.51 -36.59 -5.73
C VAL A 34 11.65 -37.43 -5.14
N GLU A 35 12.45 -38.03 -6.02
CA GLU A 35 13.46 -39.04 -5.65
C GLU A 35 14.89 -38.52 -5.79
N THR A 36 15.11 -37.57 -6.70
CA THR A 36 16.43 -37.00 -7.02
C THR A 36 16.50 -35.49 -6.76
N ASN A 37 17.72 -34.93 -6.80
CA ASN A 37 17.90 -33.48 -6.72
C ASN A 37 17.30 -32.78 -7.95
N GLU A 38 17.41 -33.39 -9.13
CA GLU A 38 16.79 -32.90 -10.36
C GLU A 38 15.26 -32.85 -10.25
N ASP A 39 14.64 -33.87 -9.65
CA ASP A 39 13.19 -33.88 -9.39
C ASP A 39 12.79 -32.75 -8.44
N TYR A 40 13.59 -32.50 -7.39
CA TYR A 40 13.34 -31.43 -6.43
C TYR A 40 13.43 -30.05 -7.08
N ASP A 41 14.51 -29.80 -7.83
CA ASP A 41 14.71 -28.53 -8.52
C ASP A 41 13.58 -28.30 -9.56
N LYS A 42 13.12 -29.35 -10.26
CA LYS A 42 11.94 -29.28 -11.13
C LYS A 42 10.64 -29.04 -10.36
N TRP A 43 10.43 -29.71 -9.24
CA TRP A 43 9.23 -29.53 -8.41
C TRP A 43 9.11 -28.09 -7.90
N LEU A 44 10.22 -27.48 -7.46
CA LEU A 44 10.26 -26.08 -7.05
C LEU A 44 9.93 -25.12 -8.22
N LEU A 45 10.49 -25.37 -9.40
CA LEU A 45 10.21 -24.55 -10.59
C LEU A 45 8.75 -24.66 -11.03
N ASP A 46 8.20 -25.87 -11.10
CA ASP A 46 6.80 -26.12 -11.45
C ASP A 46 5.85 -25.47 -10.43
N ARG A 47 6.15 -25.59 -9.12
CA ARG A 47 5.41 -24.90 -8.05
C ARG A 47 5.47 -23.39 -8.21
N SER A 48 6.66 -22.84 -8.45
CA SER A 48 6.85 -21.41 -8.67
C SER A 48 6.10 -20.90 -9.89
N GLU A 49 6.02 -21.69 -10.98
CA GLU A 49 5.29 -21.31 -12.18
C GLU A 49 3.78 -21.27 -11.92
N LEU A 50 3.26 -22.29 -11.23
CA LEU A 50 1.85 -22.34 -10.85
C LEU A 50 1.47 -21.17 -9.94
N GLU A 51 2.25 -20.91 -8.89
CA GLU A 51 1.99 -19.80 -7.98
C GLU A 51 2.07 -18.44 -8.68
N ALA A 52 3.02 -18.25 -9.60
CA ALA A 52 3.07 -17.02 -10.42
C ALA A 52 1.82 -16.85 -11.30
N ALA A 53 1.30 -17.93 -11.89
CA ALA A 53 0.09 -17.89 -12.71
C ALA A 53 -1.18 -17.63 -11.89
N VAL A 54 -1.27 -18.23 -10.70
CA VAL A 54 -2.37 -17.98 -9.76
C VAL A 54 -2.31 -16.55 -9.24
N SER A 55 -1.15 -16.11 -8.74
CA SER A 55 -0.90 -14.74 -8.25
C SER A 55 -1.31 -13.70 -9.28
N GLU A 56 -0.90 -13.86 -10.55
CA GLU A 56 -1.27 -12.92 -11.61
C GLU A 56 -2.79 -12.88 -11.89
N SER A 57 -3.48 -14.01 -11.85
CA SER A 57 -4.94 -14.04 -12.04
C SER A 57 -5.68 -13.33 -10.91
N VAL A 58 -5.20 -13.49 -9.68
CA VAL A 58 -5.70 -12.81 -8.48
C VAL A 58 -5.41 -11.31 -8.55
N ALA A 59 -4.18 -10.94 -8.90
CA ALA A 59 -3.75 -9.57 -9.13
C ALA A 59 -4.66 -8.87 -10.15
N ASN A 60 -4.94 -9.53 -11.28
CA ASN A 60 -5.80 -8.95 -12.30
C ASN A 60 -7.23 -8.73 -11.82
N THR A 61 -7.79 -9.69 -11.07
CA THR A 61 -9.13 -9.55 -10.49
C THR A 61 -9.19 -8.42 -9.47
N TYR A 62 -8.16 -8.27 -8.63
CA TYR A 62 -8.03 -7.18 -7.67
C TYR A 62 -7.86 -5.81 -8.35
N ILE A 63 -6.99 -5.72 -9.36
CA ILE A 63 -6.79 -4.52 -10.17
C ILE A 63 -8.11 -4.09 -10.80
N ASP A 64 -8.79 -5.00 -11.50
CA ASP A 64 -10.06 -4.67 -12.16
C ASP A 64 -11.10 -4.17 -11.16
N MET A 65 -11.21 -4.81 -10.00
CA MET A 65 -12.11 -4.40 -8.91
C MET A 65 -11.78 -3.01 -8.37
N THR A 66 -10.50 -2.71 -8.10
CA THR A 66 -10.08 -1.43 -7.50
C THR A 66 -10.12 -0.27 -8.51
N CYS A 67 -9.91 -0.55 -9.80
CA CYS A 67 -10.09 0.40 -10.89
C CYS A 67 -11.56 0.82 -11.06
N ASP A 68 -12.52 0.00 -10.64
CA ASP A 68 -13.96 0.29 -10.73
C ASP A 68 -14.77 -0.43 -9.65
N THR A 69 -14.80 0.17 -8.46
CA THR A 69 -15.55 -0.29 -7.29
C THR A 69 -17.06 -0.15 -7.44
N ALA A 70 -17.54 0.54 -8.49
CA ALA A 70 -18.96 0.70 -8.78
C ALA A 70 -19.51 -0.44 -9.67
N SER A 71 -18.65 -1.22 -10.31
CA SER A 71 -19.06 -2.36 -11.14
C SER A 71 -19.41 -3.59 -10.30
N ASP A 72 -20.70 -3.92 -10.25
CA ASP A 72 -21.18 -5.13 -9.57
C ASP A 72 -20.53 -6.42 -10.11
N ALA A 73 -20.22 -6.46 -11.41
CA ALA A 73 -19.55 -7.61 -12.03
C ALA A 73 -18.12 -7.80 -11.50
N LYS A 74 -17.33 -6.71 -11.44
CA LYS A 74 -15.95 -6.75 -10.93
C LYS A 74 -15.92 -7.02 -9.43
N GLN A 75 -16.84 -6.42 -8.67
CA GLN A 75 -17.02 -6.69 -7.25
C GLN A 75 -17.38 -8.16 -6.99
N SER A 76 -18.33 -8.71 -7.75
CA SER A 76 -18.75 -10.11 -7.62
C SER A 76 -17.65 -11.08 -8.03
N ALA A 77 -16.82 -10.75 -9.02
CA ALA A 77 -15.67 -11.57 -9.41
C ALA A 77 -14.65 -11.70 -8.27
N TRP A 78 -14.31 -10.59 -7.60
CA TRP A 78 -13.44 -10.61 -6.43
C TRP A 78 -14.05 -11.38 -5.27
N THR A 79 -15.32 -11.12 -4.93
CA THR A 79 -16.03 -11.86 -3.88
C THR A 79 -16.10 -13.36 -4.19
N ALA A 80 -16.34 -13.74 -5.45
CA ALA A 80 -16.36 -15.14 -5.86
C ALA A 80 -15.00 -15.82 -5.66
N TYR A 81 -13.88 -15.14 -5.95
CA TYR A 81 -12.54 -15.63 -5.63
C TYR A 81 -12.36 -15.82 -4.11
N LEU A 82 -12.72 -14.80 -3.32
CA LEU A 82 -12.60 -14.84 -1.86
C LEU A 82 -13.41 -15.96 -1.20
N GLU A 83 -14.57 -16.32 -1.76
CA GLU A 83 -15.48 -17.30 -1.17
C GLU A 83 -15.25 -18.72 -1.71
N ASN A 84 -14.83 -18.88 -2.98
CA ASN A 84 -14.82 -20.18 -3.64
C ASN A 84 -13.43 -20.74 -3.94
N VAL A 85 -12.40 -19.89 -3.98
CA VAL A 85 -11.04 -20.27 -4.37
C VAL A 85 -10.05 -20.07 -3.24
N ALA A 86 -9.90 -18.85 -2.73
CA ALA A 86 -8.97 -18.52 -1.65
C ALA A 86 -9.05 -19.49 -0.45
N PRO A 87 -10.23 -19.84 0.10
CA PRO A 87 -10.33 -20.73 1.26
C PRO A 87 -9.99 -22.20 0.95
N LYS A 88 -10.02 -22.61 -0.31
CA LYS A 88 -9.58 -23.97 -0.72
C LYS A 88 -8.10 -23.99 -1.06
N PHE A 89 -7.60 -22.90 -1.64
CA PHE A 89 -6.21 -22.73 -2.03
C PHE A 89 -5.28 -22.75 -0.83
N LYS A 90 -5.60 -22.00 0.23
CA LYS A 90 -4.74 -21.86 1.42
C LYS A 90 -4.38 -23.20 2.10
N PRO A 91 -5.33 -24.11 2.41
CA PRO A 91 -4.99 -25.42 2.97
C PRO A 91 -4.06 -26.25 2.07
N VAL A 92 -4.20 -26.15 0.75
CA VAL A 92 -3.34 -26.89 -0.19
C VAL A 92 -1.95 -26.27 -0.26
N ILE A 93 -1.83 -24.94 -0.25
CA ILE A 93 -0.52 -24.27 -0.12
C ILE A 93 0.19 -24.70 1.17
N PHE A 94 -0.51 -24.75 2.31
CA PHE A 94 0.07 -25.27 3.54
C PHE A 94 0.59 -26.72 3.42
N VAL A 95 -0.10 -27.58 2.66
CA VAL A 95 0.40 -28.93 2.35
C VAL A 95 1.67 -28.86 1.51
N LEU A 96 1.72 -28.00 0.50
CA LEU A 96 2.90 -27.80 -0.34
C LEU A 96 4.07 -27.19 0.46
N ASP A 97 3.81 -26.35 1.45
CA ASP A 97 4.82 -25.74 2.32
C ASP A 97 5.48 -26.76 3.24
N LYS A 98 4.68 -27.63 3.86
CA LYS A 98 5.23 -28.78 4.61
C LYS A 98 6.06 -29.67 3.70
N ARG A 99 5.58 -29.93 2.48
CA ARG A 99 6.31 -30.72 1.48
C ARG A 99 7.62 -30.05 1.07
N LEU A 100 7.63 -28.73 0.87
CA LEU A 100 8.84 -27.96 0.56
C LEU A 100 9.88 -28.13 1.68
N LYS A 101 9.43 -28.01 2.93
CA LYS A 101 10.28 -28.21 4.12
C LYS A 101 10.88 -29.61 4.15
N GLU A 102 10.05 -30.64 4.07
CA GLU A 102 10.45 -32.05 4.10
C GLU A 102 11.44 -32.40 2.97
N LEU A 103 11.14 -31.96 1.74
CA LEU A 103 12.00 -32.22 0.58
C LEU A 103 13.32 -31.45 0.68
N GLY A 104 13.30 -30.21 1.16
CA GLY A 104 14.52 -29.44 1.40
C GLY A 104 15.47 -30.09 2.37
N GLU A 105 14.95 -30.57 3.49
CA GLU A 105 15.74 -31.31 4.48
C GLU A 105 16.29 -32.62 3.88
N LYS A 106 15.45 -33.37 3.15
CA LYS A 106 15.83 -34.61 2.47
C LYS A 106 17.00 -34.42 1.49
N PHE A 107 17.00 -33.33 0.72
CA PHE A 107 18.00 -33.07 -0.32
C PHE A 107 19.11 -32.10 0.10
N GLY A 108 19.11 -31.63 1.37
CA GLY A 108 20.12 -30.70 1.87
C GLY A 108 20.05 -29.31 1.22
N LYS A 109 18.86 -28.87 0.82
CA LYS A 109 18.59 -27.62 0.09
C LYS A 109 17.96 -26.54 0.98
N THR A 110 18.30 -26.50 2.28
CA THR A 110 17.73 -25.55 3.25
C THR A 110 18.57 -24.29 3.50
N SER A 111 19.75 -24.19 2.89
CA SER A 111 20.72 -23.11 3.11
C SER A 111 21.16 -22.42 1.81
N GLY A 112 21.91 -21.32 1.93
CA GLY A 112 22.43 -20.60 0.77
C GLY A 112 21.30 -19.91 0.02
N ARG A 113 21.15 -20.19 -1.29
CA ARG A 113 20.08 -19.56 -2.10
C ARG A 113 18.68 -19.85 -1.56
N HIS A 114 18.44 -20.94 -0.85
CA HIS A 114 17.11 -21.31 -0.35
C HIS A 114 16.85 -20.85 1.09
N GLU A 115 17.82 -20.27 1.77
CA GLU A 115 17.74 -19.99 3.21
C GLU A 115 16.53 -19.12 3.58
N VAL A 116 16.31 -18.03 2.84
CA VAL A 116 15.17 -17.13 3.05
C VAL A 116 13.86 -17.85 2.79
N LEU A 117 13.72 -18.52 1.64
CA LEU A 117 12.52 -19.31 1.33
C LEU A 117 12.20 -20.33 2.43
N PHE A 118 13.19 -21.07 2.93
CA PHE A 118 12.97 -22.06 4.00
C PHE A 118 12.55 -21.43 5.32
N ARG A 119 13.19 -20.31 5.70
CA ARG A 119 12.87 -19.58 6.93
C ARG A 119 11.43 -19.07 6.88
N ASP A 120 11.06 -18.45 5.77
CA ASP A 120 9.75 -17.84 5.57
C ASP A 120 8.66 -18.93 5.52
N THR A 121 8.87 -19.99 4.71
CA THR A 121 7.97 -21.16 4.68
C THR A 121 7.82 -21.84 6.04
N ALA A 122 8.89 -21.93 6.83
CA ALA A 122 8.79 -22.50 8.18
C ALA A 122 7.91 -21.66 9.10
N ALA A 123 7.99 -20.32 9.01
CA ALA A 123 7.12 -19.43 9.76
C ALA A 123 5.65 -19.60 9.34
N ASP A 124 5.37 -19.73 8.04
CA ASP A 124 4.01 -19.91 7.52
C ASP A 124 3.41 -21.25 7.97
N VAL A 125 4.18 -22.33 7.91
CA VAL A 125 3.77 -23.65 8.43
C VAL A 125 3.46 -23.61 9.92
N ASP A 126 4.28 -22.92 10.72
CA ASP A 126 4.05 -22.78 12.16
C ASP A 126 2.76 -22.01 12.48
N LEU A 127 2.42 -21.01 11.66
CA LEU A 127 1.31 -20.08 11.87
C LEU A 127 -0.01 -20.59 11.32
N PHE A 128 0.00 -21.45 10.31
CA PHE A 128 -1.21 -21.89 9.64
C PHE A 128 -2.20 -22.58 10.60
N ARG A 129 -3.45 -22.12 10.60
CA ARG A 129 -4.58 -22.74 11.31
C ARG A 129 -5.77 -22.78 10.37
N ASP A 130 -6.36 -23.97 10.20
CA ASP A 130 -7.52 -24.15 9.30
C ASP A 130 -8.71 -23.26 9.72
N GLU A 131 -8.92 -23.12 11.03
CA GLU A 131 -9.94 -22.24 11.62
C GLU A 131 -9.72 -20.73 11.36
N ASN A 132 -8.52 -20.30 10.93
CA ASN A 132 -8.26 -18.92 10.50
C ASN A 132 -8.69 -18.65 9.06
N VAL A 133 -8.83 -19.68 8.22
CA VAL A 133 -9.14 -19.50 6.79
C VAL A 133 -10.47 -18.75 6.59
N PRO A 134 -11.60 -19.10 7.26
CA PRO A 134 -12.83 -18.32 7.14
C PRO A 134 -12.71 -16.90 7.70
N ILE A 135 -11.91 -16.70 8.75
CA ILE A 135 -11.69 -15.37 9.35
C ILE A 135 -10.98 -14.45 8.34
N GLU A 136 -9.98 -14.96 7.65
CA GLU A 136 -9.23 -14.22 6.62
C GLU A 136 -10.10 -13.86 5.41
N THR A 137 -10.99 -14.76 4.96
CA THR A 137 -11.98 -14.44 3.93
C THR A 137 -12.88 -13.28 4.35
N GLU A 138 -13.37 -13.30 5.59
CA GLU A 138 -14.22 -12.22 6.11
C GLU A 138 -13.44 -10.90 6.29
N LEU A 139 -12.17 -10.95 6.69
CA LEU A 139 -11.31 -9.77 6.74
C LEU A 139 -11.12 -9.13 5.34
N ALA A 140 -10.91 -9.95 4.31
CA ALA A 140 -10.77 -9.45 2.93
C ALA A 140 -12.08 -8.84 2.38
N LYS A 141 -13.25 -9.39 2.76
CA LYS A 141 -14.56 -8.81 2.41
C LYS A 141 -14.81 -7.47 3.10
N LEU A 142 -14.41 -7.34 4.36
CA LEU A 142 -14.49 -6.09 5.12
C LEU A 142 -13.58 -5.00 4.52
N ASP A 143 -12.39 -5.38 4.01
CA ASP A 143 -11.49 -4.46 3.30
C ASP A 143 -12.10 -3.99 1.97
N GLN A 144 -12.67 -4.92 1.18
CA GLN A 144 -13.44 -4.60 -0.02
C GLN A 144 -14.59 -3.62 0.28
N GLU A 145 -15.30 -3.79 1.40
CA GLU A 145 -16.38 -2.88 1.82
C GLU A 145 -15.86 -1.49 2.16
N TYR A 146 -14.73 -1.39 2.87
CA TYR A 146 -14.07 -0.12 3.16
C TYR A 146 -13.67 0.62 1.87
N ASP A 147 -13.05 -0.08 0.92
CA ASP A 147 -12.65 0.49 -0.37
C ASP A 147 -13.86 0.98 -1.17
N LYS A 148 -14.96 0.22 -1.18
CA LYS A 148 -16.22 0.63 -1.81
C LYS A 148 -16.81 1.88 -1.17
N ILE A 149 -16.77 1.99 0.16
CA ILE A 149 -17.23 3.18 0.89
C ILE A 149 -16.37 4.39 0.55
N CYS A 150 -15.04 4.24 0.46
CA CYS A 150 -14.14 5.33 0.12
C CYS A 150 -14.27 5.74 -1.35
N GLY A 151 -14.35 4.78 -2.28
CA GLY A 151 -14.43 5.03 -3.73
C GLY A 151 -15.71 5.74 -4.18
N LYS A 152 -16.80 5.65 -3.40
CA LYS A 152 -18.05 6.42 -3.63
C LYS A 152 -18.02 7.86 -3.11
N MET A 153 -17.00 8.26 -2.33
CA MET A 153 -16.98 9.59 -1.71
C MET A 153 -16.72 10.68 -2.75
N THR A 154 -17.72 11.55 -2.93
CA THR A 154 -17.62 12.79 -3.69
C THR A 154 -18.14 13.98 -2.89
N VAL A 155 -17.73 15.17 -3.28
CA VAL A 155 -18.13 16.45 -2.70
C VAL A 155 -18.56 17.39 -3.81
N GLU A 156 -19.73 18.03 -3.67
CA GLU A 156 -20.12 19.17 -4.51
C GLU A 156 -19.31 20.39 -4.08
N PHE A 157 -18.40 20.85 -4.93
CA PHE A 157 -17.54 21.99 -4.63
C PHE A 157 -17.27 22.82 -5.88
N ASP A 158 -17.55 24.12 -5.79
CA ASP A 158 -17.40 25.06 -6.91
C ASP A 158 -18.26 24.67 -8.13
N GLY A 159 -19.49 24.21 -7.88
CA GLY A 159 -20.47 23.84 -8.91
C GLY A 159 -20.22 22.52 -9.63
N GLU A 160 -19.22 21.74 -9.19
CA GLU A 160 -18.87 20.44 -9.77
C GLU A 160 -18.81 19.34 -8.68
N GLU A 161 -19.23 18.12 -9.04
CA GLU A 161 -18.97 16.93 -8.24
C GLU A 161 -17.48 16.56 -8.33
N ARG A 162 -16.81 16.43 -7.18
CA ARG A 162 -15.37 16.13 -7.10
C ARG A 162 -15.07 14.93 -6.21
N THR A 163 -14.10 14.12 -6.60
CA THR A 163 -13.58 13.05 -5.74
C THR A 163 -12.75 13.63 -4.60
N MET A 164 -12.51 12.83 -3.55
CA MET A 164 -11.68 13.24 -2.42
C MET A 164 -10.25 13.65 -2.83
N PRO A 165 -9.55 12.95 -3.75
CA PRO A 165 -8.26 13.41 -4.29
C PRO A 165 -8.35 14.76 -5.02
N MET A 166 -9.38 14.97 -5.84
CA MET A 166 -9.60 16.24 -6.55
C MET A 166 -9.81 17.44 -5.62
N MET A 167 -10.22 17.21 -4.37
CA MET A 167 -10.34 18.26 -3.36
C MET A 167 -8.98 18.75 -2.84
N GLY A 168 -7.91 17.97 -3.01
CA GLY A 168 -6.57 18.29 -2.52
C GLY A 168 -6.05 19.63 -3.04
N LYS A 169 -6.32 19.97 -4.31
CA LYS A 169 -5.89 21.26 -4.91
C LYS A 169 -6.44 22.48 -4.19
N TYR A 170 -7.65 22.39 -3.63
CA TYR A 170 -8.27 23.49 -2.89
C TYR A 170 -7.66 23.66 -1.50
N SER A 171 -7.11 22.58 -0.91
CA SER A 171 -6.38 22.65 0.35
C SER A 171 -5.04 23.41 0.23
N GLU A 172 -4.54 23.59 -0.99
CA GLU A 172 -3.31 24.35 -1.28
C GLU A 172 -3.58 25.79 -1.74
N SER A 173 -4.85 26.23 -1.79
CA SER A 173 -5.23 27.58 -2.25
C SER A 173 -4.60 28.68 -1.39
N ALA A 174 -4.13 29.76 -2.01
CA ALA A 174 -3.68 30.95 -1.28
C ALA A 174 -4.82 31.61 -0.47
N ASP A 175 -6.07 31.49 -0.95
CA ASP A 175 -7.25 31.98 -0.23
C ASP A 175 -7.63 31.02 0.92
N ARG A 176 -7.49 31.51 2.15
CA ARG A 176 -7.81 30.76 3.37
C ARG A 176 -9.27 30.33 3.46
N LYS A 177 -10.20 31.12 2.93
CA LYS A 177 -11.64 30.77 2.93
C LYS A 177 -11.89 29.56 2.05
N VAL A 178 -11.26 29.52 0.87
CA VAL A 178 -11.34 28.36 -0.03
C VAL A 178 -10.78 27.10 0.64
N ARG A 179 -9.64 27.21 1.34
CA ARG A 179 -9.07 26.07 2.09
C ARG A 179 -10.00 25.60 3.20
N GLU A 180 -10.57 26.51 3.98
CA GLU A 180 -11.50 26.19 5.06
C GLU A 180 -12.75 25.51 4.52
N ASP A 181 -13.36 26.05 3.46
CA ASP A 181 -14.55 25.48 2.84
C ASP A 181 -14.28 24.08 2.28
N ALA A 182 -13.15 23.91 1.59
CA ALA A 182 -12.74 22.61 1.05
C ALA A 182 -12.52 21.58 2.16
N TRP A 183 -11.80 21.96 3.22
CA TRP A 183 -11.56 21.09 4.37
C TRP A 183 -12.88 20.68 5.04
N ARG A 184 -13.78 21.64 5.30
CA ARG A 184 -15.08 21.37 5.94
C ARG A 184 -15.98 20.49 5.08
N ALA A 185 -15.98 20.69 3.77
CA ALA A 185 -16.76 19.86 2.85
C ALA A 185 -16.25 18.41 2.83
N VAL A 186 -14.92 18.22 2.78
CA VAL A 186 -14.28 16.90 2.90
C VAL A 186 -14.57 16.25 4.26
N ALA A 187 -14.43 17.00 5.36
CA ALA A 187 -14.66 16.49 6.70
C ALA A 187 -16.13 16.08 6.89
N LYS A 188 -17.08 16.92 6.46
CA LYS A 188 -18.52 16.59 6.47
C LYS A 188 -18.79 15.29 5.71
N ARG A 189 -18.24 15.13 4.49
CA ARG A 189 -18.45 13.92 3.70
C ARG A 189 -17.90 12.68 4.40
N ARG A 190 -16.73 12.78 5.05
CA ARG A 190 -16.19 11.66 5.85
C ARG A 190 -17.07 11.33 7.05
N MET A 191 -17.59 12.35 7.75
CA MET A 191 -18.47 12.16 8.90
C MET A 191 -19.79 11.46 8.55
N GLU A 192 -20.27 11.55 7.31
CA GLU A 192 -21.44 10.81 6.84
C GLU A 192 -21.20 9.28 6.80
N ASP A 193 -19.97 8.82 6.58
CA ASP A 193 -19.62 7.40 6.51
C ASP A 193 -18.83 6.90 7.76
N GLN A 194 -18.52 7.77 8.73
CA GLN A 194 -17.66 7.42 9.87
C GLN A 194 -18.15 6.21 10.66
N GLU A 195 -19.48 6.06 10.77
CA GLU A 195 -20.11 5.00 11.55
C GLU A 195 -19.95 3.64 10.88
N ALA A 196 -20.12 3.60 9.55
CA ALA A 196 -19.93 2.40 8.76
C ALA A 196 -18.46 1.96 8.81
N ILE A 197 -17.53 2.90 8.63
CA ILE A 197 -16.09 2.63 8.71
C ILE A 197 -15.67 2.17 10.11
N SER A 198 -16.21 2.79 11.18
CA SER A 198 -15.99 2.34 12.56
C SER A 198 -16.47 0.90 12.78
N THR A 199 -17.63 0.56 12.24
CA THR A 199 -18.23 -0.78 12.35
C THR A 199 -17.41 -1.84 11.60
N ILE A 200 -16.86 -1.50 10.44
CA ILE A 200 -15.90 -2.36 9.73
C ILE A 200 -14.67 -2.59 10.60
N TYR A 201 -14.09 -1.52 11.16
CA TYR A 201 -12.87 -1.64 11.96
C TYR A 201 -13.08 -2.44 13.24
N ASP A 202 -14.24 -2.30 13.91
CA ASP A 202 -14.61 -3.10 15.08
C ASP A 202 -14.60 -4.60 14.77
N GLN A 203 -15.20 -4.99 13.64
CA GLN A 203 -15.23 -6.38 13.20
C GLN A 203 -13.83 -6.88 12.85
N MET A 204 -13.02 -6.05 12.17
CA MET A 204 -11.64 -6.39 11.84
C MET A 204 -10.79 -6.61 13.10
N ILE A 205 -10.93 -5.77 14.13
CA ILE A 205 -10.18 -5.90 15.39
C ILE A 205 -10.47 -7.24 16.05
N ALA A 206 -11.75 -7.58 16.22
CA ALA A 206 -12.16 -8.83 16.85
C ALA A 206 -11.67 -10.05 16.07
N LYS A 207 -11.82 -10.03 14.73
CA LYS A 207 -11.37 -11.11 13.84
C LYS A 207 -9.86 -11.29 13.87
N ARG A 208 -9.08 -10.22 13.75
CA ARG A 208 -7.61 -10.25 13.82
C ARG A 208 -7.12 -10.74 15.18
N HIS A 209 -7.74 -10.28 16.26
CA HIS A 209 -7.41 -10.79 17.59
C HIS A 209 -7.64 -12.31 17.66
N GLN A 210 -8.78 -12.81 17.18
CA GLN A 210 -9.07 -14.24 17.13
C GLN A 210 -8.05 -15.01 16.27
N THR A 211 -7.61 -14.46 15.13
CA THR A 211 -6.55 -15.05 14.31
C THR A 211 -5.27 -15.29 15.12
N GLY A 212 -4.86 -14.31 15.94
CA GLY A 212 -3.71 -14.43 16.83
C GLY A 212 -3.91 -15.50 17.91
N ILE A 213 -5.08 -15.52 18.56
CA ILE A 213 -5.43 -16.51 19.58
C ILE A 213 -5.38 -17.94 19.02
N ASN A 214 -6.00 -18.18 17.86
CA ASN A 214 -6.00 -19.48 17.20
C ASN A 214 -4.58 -19.96 16.86
N ALA A 215 -3.68 -19.02 16.50
CA ALA A 215 -2.28 -19.32 16.21
C ALA A 215 -1.44 -19.56 17.48
N GLY A 216 -1.98 -19.32 18.69
CA GLY A 216 -1.32 -19.55 19.98
C GLY A 216 -0.64 -18.32 20.58
N PHE A 217 -0.99 -17.12 20.11
CA PHE A 217 -0.49 -15.85 20.64
C PHE A 217 -1.48 -15.21 21.60
N ASP A 218 -1.00 -14.38 22.53
CA ASP A 218 -1.86 -13.65 23.46
C ASP A 218 -2.64 -12.50 22.78
N ASN A 219 -2.12 -12.01 21.66
CA ASN A 219 -2.70 -10.89 20.91
C ASN A 219 -2.25 -10.90 19.44
N TYR A 220 -2.81 -9.98 18.64
CA TYR A 220 -2.51 -9.92 17.21
C TYR A 220 -1.13 -9.32 16.88
N VAL A 221 -0.51 -8.55 17.77
CA VAL A 221 0.77 -7.84 17.51
C VAL A 221 1.91 -8.84 17.30
N GLU A 222 2.08 -9.79 18.22
CA GLU A 222 3.15 -10.78 18.09
C GLU A 222 2.90 -11.74 16.90
N TYR A 223 1.63 -12.09 16.68
CA TYR A 223 1.22 -12.88 15.52
C TYR A 223 1.59 -12.19 14.21
N ILE A 224 1.20 -10.92 14.03
CA ILE A 224 1.38 -10.22 12.75
C ILE A 224 2.85 -9.88 12.47
N TYR A 225 3.68 -9.70 13.51
CA TYR A 225 5.12 -9.56 13.31
C TYR A 225 5.73 -10.84 12.72
N LYS A 226 5.38 -12.02 13.26
CA LYS A 226 5.84 -13.31 12.69
C LYS A 226 5.23 -13.56 11.31
N ALA A 227 3.94 -13.27 11.13
CA ALA A 227 3.23 -13.48 9.86
C ALA A 227 3.69 -12.54 8.73
N ARG A 228 4.32 -11.41 9.06
CA ARG A 228 4.98 -10.52 8.11
C ARG A 228 6.47 -10.80 7.93
N HIS A 229 6.96 -11.94 8.44
CA HIS A 229 8.35 -12.36 8.29
C HIS A 229 9.37 -11.35 8.83
N ARG A 230 9.00 -10.61 9.90
CA ARG A 230 9.90 -9.66 10.57
C ARG A 230 10.86 -10.41 11.49
N PHE A 231 11.97 -10.86 10.92
CA PHE A 231 12.98 -11.63 11.64
C PHE A 231 14.10 -10.76 12.24
N ASP A 232 14.36 -9.60 11.63
CA ASP A 232 15.51 -8.76 11.97
C ASP A 232 15.15 -7.59 12.90
N TYR A 233 13.86 -7.37 13.17
CA TYR A 233 13.38 -6.42 14.17
C TYR A 233 12.08 -6.90 14.85
N GLY A 234 11.70 -6.21 15.93
CA GLY A 234 10.57 -6.59 16.77
C GLY A 234 9.91 -5.37 17.41
N THR A 235 8.88 -5.60 18.24
CA THR A 235 8.05 -4.54 18.83
C THR A 235 8.85 -3.50 19.64
N SER A 236 9.91 -3.93 20.33
CA SER A 236 10.81 -3.03 21.05
C SER A 236 11.53 -2.02 20.14
N HIS A 237 11.87 -2.42 18.91
CA HIS A 237 12.49 -1.53 17.93
C HIS A 237 11.48 -0.51 17.39
N ALA A 238 10.23 -0.92 17.17
CA ALA A 238 9.15 0.01 16.80
C ALA A 238 8.91 1.06 17.89
N TYR A 239 8.90 0.66 19.17
CA TYR A 239 8.78 1.62 20.28
C TYR A 239 9.98 2.57 20.37
N ALA A 240 11.21 2.06 20.20
CA ALA A 240 12.40 2.89 20.15
C ALA A 240 12.36 3.89 18.99
N PHE A 241 11.82 3.48 17.83
CA PHE A 241 11.61 4.34 16.67
C PHE A 241 10.59 5.46 16.96
N HIS A 242 9.46 5.14 17.60
CA HIS A 242 8.48 6.13 18.04
C HIS A 242 9.09 7.19 18.98
N ASP A 243 9.89 6.74 19.95
CA ASP A 243 10.56 7.63 20.91
C ASP A 243 11.63 8.49 20.22
N ALA A 244 12.37 7.93 19.27
CA ALA A 244 13.36 8.67 18.48
C ALA A 244 12.69 9.78 17.64
N ILE A 245 11.54 9.50 17.03
CA ILE A 245 10.76 10.49 16.28
C ILE A 245 10.28 11.62 17.19
N GLU A 246 9.74 11.29 18.36
CA GLU A 246 9.32 12.29 19.34
C GLU A 246 10.48 13.22 19.73
N GLN A 247 11.67 12.65 19.99
CA GLN A 247 12.82 13.42 20.45
C GLN A 247 13.51 14.23 19.35
N ALA A 248 13.64 13.65 18.15
CA ALA A 248 14.46 14.22 17.08
C ALA A 248 13.65 14.97 16.01
N VAL A 249 12.47 14.47 15.66
CA VAL A 249 11.67 14.95 14.52
C VAL A 249 10.62 15.95 14.95
N MET A 250 9.93 15.75 16.08
CA MET A 250 8.92 16.70 16.55
C MET A 250 9.44 18.12 16.76
N PRO A 251 10.68 18.36 17.26
CA PRO A 251 11.25 19.70 17.30
C PRO A 251 11.43 20.34 15.92
N PHE A 252 11.67 19.55 14.87
CA PHE A 252 11.74 20.04 13.50
C PHE A 252 10.35 20.43 12.98
N VAL A 253 9.34 19.57 13.15
CA VAL A 253 7.95 19.85 12.77
C VAL A 253 7.42 21.10 13.49
N ALA A 254 7.68 21.24 14.79
CA ALA A 254 7.30 22.43 15.55
C ALA A 254 7.91 23.72 14.99
N ARG A 255 9.15 23.68 14.47
CA ARG A 255 9.78 24.84 13.81
C ARG A 255 9.15 25.15 12.45
N LEU A 256 8.79 24.13 11.68
CA LEU A 256 8.08 24.31 10.41
C LEU A 256 6.71 24.97 10.65
N ASP A 257 5.95 24.49 11.62
CA ASP A 257 4.64 25.05 11.96
C ASP A 257 4.74 26.48 12.52
N ALA A 258 5.73 26.76 13.37
CA ALA A 258 5.98 28.12 13.85
C ALA A 258 6.34 29.08 12.70
N THR A 259 7.13 28.61 11.73
CA THR A 259 7.50 29.38 10.54
C THR A 259 6.27 29.63 9.67
N ARG A 260 5.50 28.59 9.38
CA ARG A 260 4.24 28.65 8.63
C ARG A 260 3.25 29.64 9.24
N LYS A 261 3.03 29.54 10.55
CA LYS A 261 2.18 30.45 11.32
C LYS A 261 2.62 31.91 11.16
N LYS A 262 3.93 32.17 11.26
CA LYS A 262 4.51 33.51 11.10
C LYS A 262 4.35 34.04 9.67
N GLU A 263 4.68 33.25 8.66
CA GLU A 263 4.62 33.67 7.25
C GLU A 263 3.17 33.91 6.79
N LEU A 264 2.21 33.12 7.28
CA LEU A 264 0.78 33.31 7.01
C LEU A 264 0.13 34.41 7.87
N GLY A 265 0.85 34.98 8.86
CA GLY A 265 0.31 36.01 9.75
C GLY A 265 -0.84 35.53 10.64
N LEU A 266 -0.81 34.28 11.10
CA LEU A 266 -1.89 33.65 11.86
C LEU A 266 -1.57 33.56 13.35
N GLU A 267 -2.58 33.75 14.21
CA GLU A 267 -2.45 33.51 15.66
C GLU A 267 -2.47 32.03 16.03
N LYS A 268 -3.15 31.20 15.23
CA LYS A 268 -3.22 29.74 15.38
C LYS A 268 -3.34 29.10 14.00
N LEU A 269 -2.65 27.99 13.80
CA LEU A 269 -2.84 27.15 12.62
C LEU A 269 -4.07 26.29 12.81
N ARG A 270 -4.91 26.22 11.79
CA ARG A 270 -6.07 25.32 11.72
C ARG A 270 -5.76 24.16 10.76
N PRO A 271 -6.55 23.08 10.76
CA PRO A 271 -6.32 21.94 9.87
C PRO A 271 -6.19 22.32 8.38
N TRP A 272 -6.89 23.36 7.94
CA TRP A 272 -6.86 23.88 6.57
C TRP A 272 -5.68 24.84 6.27
N ASP A 273 -4.78 25.10 7.21
CA ASP A 273 -3.62 25.99 6.99
C ASP A 273 -2.30 25.24 6.73
N LEU A 274 -2.35 23.90 6.73
CA LEU A 274 -1.14 23.05 6.77
C LEU A 274 -0.62 22.63 5.38
N ASN A 275 -1.46 22.68 4.35
CA ASN A 275 -1.09 22.28 2.98
C ASN A 275 -0.73 23.45 2.06
N VAL A 276 -1.08 24.68 2.45
CA VAL A 276 -0.80 25.89 1.63
C VAL A 276 0.70 26.18 1.57
N ASP A 277 1.15 26.87 0.53
CA ASP A 277 2.48 27.50 0.56
C ASP A 277 2.51 28.58 1.66
N PRO A 278 3.44 28.51 2.64
CA PRO A 278 3.52 29.50 3.71
C PRO A 278 3.69 30.96 3.24
N LYS A 279 4.22 31.18 2.03
CA LYS A 279 4.36 32.49 1.39
C LYS A 279 3.15 32.88 0.54
N SER A 280 2.07 32.10 0.59
CA SER A 280 0.82 32.31 -0.16
C SER A 280 1.02 32.43 -1.67
N ARG A 281 2.02 31.71 -2.21
CA ARG A 281 2.18 31.53 -3.66
C ARG A 281 1.14 30.54 -4.18
N ASP A 282 0.78 30.67 -5.46
CA ASP A 282 -0.11 29.72 -6.13
C ASP A 282 0.43 28.29 -6.04
N SER A 283 -0.47 27.30 -5.96
CA SER A 283 -0.11 25.87 -5.90
C SER A 283 0.68 25.41 -7.13
N LEU A 284 1.51 24.38 -6.94
CA LEU A 284 2.29 23.79 -8.03
C LEU A 284 1.36 23.05 -9.00
N LYS A 285 1.58 23.21 -10.30
CA LYS A 285 0.82 22.56 -11.38
C LYS A 285 1.76 21.77 -12.29
N PRO A 286 2.26 20.60 -11.84
CA PRO A 286 3.33 19.87 -12.51
C PRO A 286 2.93 19.21 -13.84
N PHE A 287 1.65 18.83 -13.99
CA PHE A 287 1.16 18.12 -15.18
C PHE A 287 -0.34 18.34 -15.39
N LYS A 288 -0.86 17.78 -16.48
CA LYS A 288 -2.30 17.71 -16.78
C LYS A 288 -2.70 16.31 -17.24
N GLY A 289 -3.32 15.54 -16.35
CA GLY A 289 -3.76 14.16 -16.58
C GLY A 289 -2.61 13.16 -16.72
N GLY A 290 -2.96 11.87 -16.69
CA GLY A 290 -2.01 10.76 -16.67
C GLY A 290 -1.03 10.73 -17.85
N VAL A 291 -1.46 11.09 -19.06
CA VAL A 291 -0.58 11.08 -20.25
C VAL A 291 0.56 12.10 -20.15
N ASP A 292 0.28 13.31 -19.65
CA ASP A 292 1.33 14.34 -19.45
C ASP A 292 2.26 13.94 -18.29
N LEU A 293 1.70 13.38 -17.21
CA LEU A 293 2.46 12.85 -16.08
C LEU A 293 3.46 11.78 -16.53
N ILE A 294 3.04 10.80 -17.33
CA ILE A 294 3.91 9.73 -17.85
C ILE A 294 4.97 10.29 -18.81
N ALA A 295 4.58 11.18 -19.72
CA ALA A 295 5.51 11.78 -20.66
C ALA A 295 6.65 12.52 -19.95
N LYS A 296 6.34 13.29 -18.89
CA LYS A 296 7.34 14.02 -18.09
C LYS A 296 8.16 13.09 -17.19
N SER A 297 7.51 12.14 -16.52
CA SER A 297 8.20 11.13 -15.69
C SER A 297 9.19 10.32 -16.50
N ARG A 298 8.84 9.95 -17.74
CA ARG A 298 9.73 9.26 -18.65
C ARG A 298 11.00 10.06 -18.94
N LYS A 299 10.90 11.37 -19.18
CA LYS A 299 12.08 12.24 -19.40
C LYS A 299 12.97 12.30 -18.15
N VAL A 300 12.36 12.35 -16.96
CA VAL A 300 13.07 12.27 -15.68
C VAL A 300 13.86 10.98 -15.58
N PHE A 301 13.24 9.83 -15.84
CA PHE A 301 13.93 8.54 -15.78
C PHE A 301 14.98 8.38 -16.87
N GLU A 302 14.74 8.85 -18.10
CA GLU A 302 15.74 8.86 -19.18
C GLU A 302 16.98 9.71 -18.82
N ARG A 303 16.80 10.83 -18.11
CA ARG A 303 17.90 11.68 -17.61
C ARG A 303 18.62 11.08 -16.40
N LEU A 304 17.92 10.32 -15.57
CA LEU A 304 18.48 9.60 -14.42
C LEU A 304 19.28 8.37 -14.87
N SER A 305 18.70 7.53 -15.71
CA SER A 305 19.30 6.32 -16.27
C SER A 305 18.56 5.90 -17.55
N PRO A 306 19.25 5.80 -18.71
CA PRO A 306 18.63 5.31 -19.94
C PRO A 306 17.95 3.95 -19.81
N GLU A 307 18.45 3.07 -18.93
CA GLU A 307 17.83 1.77 -18.63
C GLU A 307 16.48 1.94 -17.93
N LEU A 308 16.39 2.78 -16.90
CA LEU A 308 15.13 3.06 -16.20
C LEU A 308 14.13 3.75 -17.14
N GLY A 309 14.61 4.63 -18.02
CA GLY A 309 13.79 5.23 -19.07
C GLY A 309 13.18 4.19 -20.03
N GLU A 310 13.92 3.14 -20.40
CA GLU A 310 13.40 2.01 -21.19
C GLU A 310 12.40 1.18 -20.42
N MET A 311 12.73 0.82 -19.17
CA MET A 311 11.82 0.08 -18.30
C MET A 311 10.48 0.81 -18.16
N PHE A 312 10.52 2.12 -17.86
CA PHE A 312 9.31 2.93 -17.70
C PHE A 312 8.52 3.04 -19.02
N ARG A 313 9.21 3.22 -20.15
CA ARG A 313 8.56 3.26 -21.47
C ARG A 313 7.80 1.98 -21.79
N SER A 314 8.30 0.82 -21.35
CA SER A 314 7.64 -0.47 -21.56
C SER A 314 6.27 -0.58 -20.87
N MET A 315 5.99 0.28 -19.88
CA MET A 315 4.72 0.33 -19.15
C MET A 315 3.61 1.06 -19.93
N GLY A 316 3.95 1.80 -20.99
CA GLY A 316 3.00 2.53 -21.83
C GLY A 316 3.06 4.05 -21.65
N ASP A 317 2.12 4.75 -22.28
CA ASP A 317 2.05 6.23 -22.32
C ASP A 317 1.00 6.83 -21.39
N GLY A 318 0.35 6.00 -20.58
CA GLY A 318 -0.73 6.40 -19.67
C GLY A 318 -2.11 6.55 -20.32
N SER A 319 -2.27 6.24 -21.61
CA SER A 319 -3.58 6.31 -22.30
C SER A 319 -4.46 5.07 -22.12
N ASN A 320 -3.87 3.92 -21.79
CA ASN A 320 -4.58 2.66 -21.57
C ASN A 320 -4.77 2.39 -20.08
N THR A 321 -5.90 2.83 -19.52
CA THR A 321 -6.18 2.83 -18.07
C THR A 321 -7.42 2.04 -17.65
N ASP A 322 -7.89 1.11 -18.50
CA ASP A 322 -9.09 0.30 -18.22
C ASP A 322 -8.73 -1.02 -17.53
N GLY A 323 -8.31 -0.93 -16.27
CA GLY A 323 -7.95 -2.09 -15.45
C GLY A 323 -6.86 -2.94 -16.12
N THR A 324 -7.14 -4.21 -16.36
CA THR A 324 -6.19 -5.16 -16.95
C THR A 324 -6.34 -5.35 -18.46
N ALA A 325 -7.31 -4.67 -19.08
CA ALA A 325 -7.60 -4.83 -20.49
C ALA A 325 -6.38 -4.54 -21.38
N ASN A 326 -6.19 -5.38 -22.40
CA ASN A 326 -5.11 -5.25 -23.39
C ASN A 326 -3.68 -5.22 -22.78
N GLY A 327 -3.50 -5.76 -21.58
CA GLY A 327 -2.21 -5.76 -20.90
C GLY A 327 -1.78 -4.39 -20.37
N ALA A 328 -2.74 -3.49 -20.09
CA ALA A 328 -2.49 -2.20 -19.44
C ALA A 328 -1.63 -2.34 -18.17
N MET A 329 -0.69 -1.42 -17.96
CA MET A 329 0.23 -1.42 -16.81
C MET A 329 0.09 -0.16 -15.96
N LEU A 330 -0.86 0.72 -16.28
CA LEU A 330 -1.03 2.04 -15.68
C LEU A 330 -2.53 2.34 -15.53
N ASP A 331 -2.96 2.78 -14.36
CA ASP A 331 -4.27 3.43 -14.16
C ASP A 331 -4.13 4.61 -13.19
N LEU A 332 -4.04 5.82 -13.73
CA LEU A 332 -3.44 6.96 -13.02
C LEU A 332 -4.43 8.00 -12.55
N ASP A 333 -5.40 8.40 -13.37
CA ASP A 333 -6.29 9.52 -13.06
C ASP A 333 -7.30 9.18 -11.96
N SER A 334 -7.62 10.16 -11.10
CA SER A 334 -8.72 10.03 -10.13
C SER A 334 -10.09 10.09 -10.81
N ARG A 335 -11.01 9.22 -10.42
CA ARG A 335 -12.41 9.20 -10.88
C ARG A 335 -13.33 8.59 -9.84
N LYS A 336 -14.62 8.92 -9.93
CA LYS A 336 -15.66 8.33 -9.08
C LYS A 336 -15.70 6.82 -9.27
N GLY A 337 -15.83 6.08 -8.16
CA GLY A 337 -15.84 4.61 -8.20
C GLY A 337 -14.45 3.99 -8.35
N LYS A 338 -13.35 4.75 -8.21
CA LYS A 338 -12.00 4.19 -8.09
C LYS A 338 -11.63 4.05 -6.61
N ALA A 339 -10.97 2.95 -6.25
CA ALA A 339 -10.49 2.73 -4.87
C ALA A 339 -9.49 3.83 -4.44
N PRO A 340 -9.38 4.13 -3.13
CA PRO A 340 -8.49 5.18 -2.65
C PRO A 340 -7.01 4.78 -2.72
N GLY A 341 -6.13 5.77 -2.68
CA GLY A 341 -4.68 5.57 -2.54
C GLY A 341 -3.95 5.37 -3.87
N GLY A 342 -2.79 4.71 -3.77
CA GLY A 342 -1.91 4.29 -4.86
C GLY A 342 -1.23 2.98 -4.46
N TYR A 343 -0.86 2.18 -5.46
CA TYR A 343 -0.10 0.96 -5.25
C TYR A 343 0.62 0.53 -6.53
N LEU A 344 1.63 -0.32 -6.34
CA LEU A 344 2.22 -1.17 -7.36
C LEU A 344 1.75 -2.61 -7.13
N TYR A 345 1.21 -3.24 -8.17
CA TYR A 345 0.92 -4.66 -8.17
C TYR A 345 1.75 -5.34 -9.25
N PHE A 346 2.46 -6.42 -8.90
CA PHE A 346 3.29 -7.13 -9.85
C PHE A 346 2.55 -8.34 -10.43
N ARG A 347 2.48 -8.44 -11.76
CA ARG A 347 1.94 -9.60 -12.46
C ARG A 347 3.05 -10.64 -12.64
N ASP A 348 3.13 -11.58 -11.68
CA ASP A 348 4.27 -12.48 -11.51
C ASP A 348 4.60 -13.36 -12.73
N ARG A 349 3.57 -13.76 -13.49
CA ARG A 349 3.74 -14.68 -14.62
C ARG A 349 4.30 -13.96 -15.85
N THR A 350 3.65 -12.87 -16.23
CA THR A 350 4.03 -12.01 -17.36
C THR A 350 5.20 -11.10 -17.03
N ARG A 351 5.55 -10.99 -15.75
CA ARG A 351 6.65 -10.17 -15.21
C ARG A 351 6.46 -8.69 -15.53
N ARG A 352 5.23 -8.22 -15.33
CA ARG A 352 4.81 -6.85 -15.67
C ARG A 352 4.26 -6.12 -14.45
N PRO A 353 4.85 -4.98 -14.05
CA PRO A 353 4.26 -4.13 -13.04
C PRO A 353 2.93 -3.50 -13.50
N PHE A 354 2.08 -3.17 -12.55
CA PHE A 354 0.88 -2.35 -12.73
C PHE A 354 0.87 -1.23 -11.70
N ILE A 355 0.88 0.03 -12.14
CA ILE A 355 0.80 1.20 -11.26
C ILE A 355 -0.64 1.70 -11.23
N PHE A 356 -1.20 1.73 -10.03
CA PHE A 356 -2.48 2.34 -9.71
C PHE A 356 -2.24 3.61 -8.88
N MET A 357 -2.88 4.71 -9.24
CA MET A 357 -2.90 5.91 -8.40
C MET A 357 -4.15 6.75 -8.64
N ASN A 358 -4.32 7.82 -7.87
CA ASN A 358 -5.43 8.76 -7.96
C ASN A 358 -4.94 10.18 -8.25
N ALA A 359 -4.28 10.38 -9.39
CA ALA A 359 -3.74 11.66 -9.81
C ALA A 359 -4.85 12.73 -9.94
N ALA A 360 -4.56 13.93 -9.45
CA ALA A 360 -5.41 15.11 -9.48
C ALA A 360 -4.61 16.40 -9.80
N ASP A 361 -3.58 16.27 -10.64
CA ASP A 361 -2.72 17.35 -11.15
C ASP A 361 -1.89 18.09 -10.08
N GLN A 362 -1.58 17.46 -8.96
CA GLN A 362 -0.83 18.05 -7.84
C GLN A 362 0.62 17.58 -7.78
N HIS A 363 1.47 18.29 -7.04
CA HIS A 363 2.86 17.85 -6.79
C HIS A 363 2.92 16.46 -6.13
N ARG A 364 2.03 16.19 -5.18
CA ARG A 364 1.97 14.89 -4.50
C ARG A 364 1.77 13.72 -5.46
N ASP A 365 1.13 13.95 -6.61
CA ASP A 365 0.93 12.92 -7.61
C ASP A 365 2.23 12.63 -8.39
N VAL A 366 3.12 13.62 -8.53
CA VAL A 366 4.49 13.39 -9.03
C VAL A 366 5.27 12.52 -8.05
N GLU A 367 5.21 12.83 -6.75
CA GLU A 367 5.84 12.04 -5.68
C GLU A 367 5.34 10.59 -5.72
N THR A 368 4.01 10.41 -5.78
CA THR A 368 3.38 9.08 -5.92
C THR A 368 3.84 8.36 -7.18
N MET A 369 3.89 9.03 -8.34
CA MET A 369 4.34 8.39 -9.58
C MET A 369 5.78 7.89 -9.49
N VAL A 370 6.70 8.71 -8.95
CA VAL A 370 8.11 8.28 -8.82
C VAL A 370 8.29 7.22 -7.73
N HIS A 371 7.47 7.25 -6.69
CA HIS A 371 7.39 6.22 -5.64
C HIS A 371 7.01 4.86 -6.25
N GLU A 372 5.87 4.78 -6.93
CA GLU A 372 5.39 3.52 -7.53
C GLU A 372 6.31 3.04 -8.66
N ALA A 373 6.96 3.96 -9.39
CA ALA A 373 7.99 3.61 -10.36
C ALA A 373 9.21 2.96 -9.70
N GLY A 374 9.59 3.38 -8.49
CA GLY A 374 10.65 2.71 -7.72
C GLY A 374 10.33 1.25 -7.42
N HIS A 375 9.11 0.96 -6.95
CA HIS A 375 8.61 -0.42 -6.78
C HIS A 375 8.63 -1.21 -8.09
N ALA A 376 8.15 -0.58 -9.17
CA ALA A 376 8.12 -1.20 -10.50
C ALA A 376 9.53 -1.55 -10.99
N PHE A 377 10.50 -0.64 -10.88
CA PHE A 377 11.88 -0.89 -11.29
C PHE A 377 12.54 -1.97 -10.45
N HIS A 378 12.33 -1.96 -9.13
CA HIS A 378 12.86 -3.01 -8.25
C HIS A 378 12.38 -4.40 -8.67
N SER A 379 11.08 -4.52 -8.94
CA SER A 379 10.47 -5.78 -9.43
C SER A 379 10.98 -6.16 -10.83
N MET A 380 11.14 -5.18 -11.73
CA MET A 380 11.67 -5.43 -13.08
C MET A 380 13.14 -5.86 -13.07
N TYR A 381 13.96 -5.39 -12.13
CA TYR A 381 15.32 -5.88 -11.93
C TYR A 381 15.33 -7.35 -11.48
N ALA A 382 14.28 -7.82 -10.80
CA ALA A 382 14.10 -9.21 -10.43
C ALA A 382 13.48 -10.08 -11.55
N ASN A 383 13.21 -9.54 -12.76
CA ASN A 383 12.58 -10.29 -13.86
C ASN A 383 13.33 -11.55 -14.30
N ASN A 384 14.64 -11.65 -14.05
CA ASN A 384 15.42 -12.84 -14.40
C ASN A 384 15.42 -13.91 -13.29
N GLU A 385 14.72 -13.66 -12.19
CA GLU A 385 14.58 -14.61 -11.10
C GLU A 385 13.58 -15.71 -11.45
N SER A 386 13.99 -16.96 -11.24
CA SER A 386 13.19 -18.12 -11.61
C SER A 386 12.11 -18.40 -10.59
N PHE A 387 12.43 -18.19 -9.31
CA PHE A 387 11.52 -18.42 -8.20
C PHE A 387 10.68 -17.18 -7.90
N VAL A 388 9.37 -17.34 -7.93
CA VAL A 388 8.40 -16.27 -7.65
C VAL A 388 8.63 -15.64 -6.27
N TRP A 389 9.02 -16.45 -5.28
CA TRP A 389 9.33 -16.02 -3.91
C TRP A 389 10.52 -15.05 -3.80
N TYR A 390 11.32 -14.90 -4.86
CA TYR A 390 12.47 -13.99 -4.91
C TYR A 390 12.28 -12.83 -5.90
N ARG A 391 11.07 -12.67 -6.45
CA ARG A 391 10.73 -11.55 -7.36
C ARG A 391 10.25 -10.30 -6.62
N SER A 392 9.90 -10.43 -5.35
CA SER A 392 9.57 -9.33 -4.46
C SER A 392 10.60 -9.21 -3.34
N SER A 393 10.75 -7.99 -2.80
CA SER A 393 11.50 -7.78 -1.57
C SER A 393 10.67 -8.20 -0.35
N PRO A 394 11.32 -8.58 0.76
CA PRO A 394 10.67 -8.63 2.07
C PRO A 394 9.98 -7.31 2.40
N ILE A 395 8.92 -7.37 3.20
CA ILE A 395 8.05 -6.21 3.41
C ILE A 395 8.75 -5.08 4.16
N GLU A 396 9.68 -5.42 5.05
CA GLU A 396 10.53 -4.49 5.79
C GLU A 396 11.52 -3.72 4.91
N PHE A 397 11.69 -4.16 3.66
CA PHE A 397 12.57 -3.53 2.68
C PHE A 397 11.80 -2.94 1.50
N ALA A 398 10.47 -3.15 1.44
CA ALA A 398 9.66 -2.79 0.28
C ALA A 398 9.78 -1.30 -0.07
N GLU A 399 9.67 -0.42 0.92
CA GLU A 399 9.63 1.02 0.70
C GLU A 399 11.01 1.67 0.47
N VAL A 400 12.10 0.90 0.58
CA VAL A 400 13.45 1.43 0.33
C VAL A 400 13.60 1.86 -1.13
N ALA A 401 13.12 1.06 -2.07
CA ALA A 401 13.26 1.37 -3.50
C ALA A 401 12.39 2.56 -3.93
N SER A 402 11.14 2.61 -3.46
CA SER A 402 10.16 3.64 -3.78
C SER A 402 10.55 5.01 -3.21
N MET A 403 10.81 5.10 -1.91
CA MET A 403 11.16 6.37 -1.25
C MET A 403 12.55 6.87 -1.67
N THR A 404 13.48 5.97 -1.99
CA THR A 404 14.77 6.37 -2.58
C THR A 404 14.57 6.95 -3.99
N MET A 405 13.65 6.41 -4.79
CA MET A 405 13.36 6.93 -6.13
C MET A 405 12.77 8.35 -6.09
N GLU A 406 11.96 8.66 -5.08
CA GLU A 406 11.48 10.03 -4.83
C GLU A 406 12.64 11.02 -4.72
N LEU A 407 13.71 10.66 -4.00
CA LEU A 407 14.89 11.51 -3.81
C LEU A 407 15.82 11.52 -5.02
N LEU A 408 16.08 10.37 -5.64
CA LEU A 408 16.98 10.25 -6.79
C LEU A 408 16.48 11.01 -8.02
N THR A 409 15.17 11.19 -8.16
CA THR A 409 14.57 11.91 -9.29
C THR A 409 14.56 13.43 -9.11
N MET A 410 14.68 13.94 -7.88
CA MET A 410 14.63 15.37 -7.56
C MET A 410 15.50 16.28 -8.45
N PRO A 411 16.77 15.92 -8.79
CA PRO A 411 17.61 16.75 -9.65
C PRO A 411 17.00 17.03 -11.03
N TYR A 412 16.07 16.20 -11.49
CA TYR A 412 15.47 16.24 -12.83
C TYR A 412 14.02 16.76 -12.83
N TRP A 413 13.47 17.17 -11.68
CA TRP A 413 12.09 17.65 -11.58
C TRP A 413 11.82 18.97 -12.34
N ASP A 414 12.83 19.62 -12.91
CA ASP A 414 12.65 20.72 -13.85
C ASP A 414 11.83 20.33 -15.08
N GLU A 415 11.70 19.03 -15.40
CA GLU A 415 10.77 18.53 -16.43
C GLU A 415 9.28 18.79 -16.11
N PHE A 416 8.93 18.92 -14.83
CA PHE A 416 7.55 19.14 -14.39
C PHE A 416 7.20 20.61 -14.21
N TYR A 417 8.19 21.48 -14.02
CA TYR A 417 7.97 22.86 -13.60
C TYR A 417 8.50 23.87 -14.62
N PRO A 418 7.76 24.94 -14.91
CA PRO A 418 8.16 25.93 -15.91
C PRO A 418 9.34 26.81 -15.45
N SER A 419 9.64 26.82 -14.15
CA SER A 419 10.68 27.66 -13.56
C SER A 419 11.56 26.86 -12.58
N GLU A 420 12.82 27.27 -12.48
CA GLU A 420 13.76 26.71 -11.50
C GLU A 420 13.31 27.01 -10.06
N GLU A 421 12.63 28.14 -9.82
CA GLU A 421 12.07 28.47 -8.51
C GLU A 421 11.03 27.43 -8.08
N ASP A 422 10.10 27.06 -8.97
CA ASP A 422 9.07 26.07 -8.68
C ASP A 422 9.65 24.66 -8.52
N ALA A 423 10.64 24.29 -9.34
CA ALA A 423 11.37 23.03 -9.17
C ALA A 423 12.08 22.97 -7.81
N ASN A 424 12.73 24.06 -7.39
CA ASN A 424 13.36 24.15 -6.07
C ASN A 424 12.33 24.18 -4.92
N ARG A 425 11.14 24.72 -5.16
CA ARG A 425 10.02 24.69 -4.21
C ARG A 425 9.50 23.27 -4.02
N ALA A 426 9.32 22.51 -5.10
CA ALA A 426 8.95 21.10 -5.08
C ALA A 426 10.00 20.28 -4.32
N ARG A 427 11.28 20.42 -4.68
CA ARG A 427 12.40 19.74 -3.99
C ARG A 427 12.44 20.03 -2.49
N ARG A 428 12.24 21.29 -2.07
CA ARG A 428 12.16 21.63 -0.65
C ARG A 428 10.97 20.96 0.03
N LYS A 429 9.79 21.00 -0.61
CA LYS A 429 8.57 20.37 -0.09
C LYS A 429 8.77 18.86 0.09
N GLN A 430 9.43 18.18 -0.84
CA GLN A 430 9.80 16.77 -0.69
C GLN A 430 10.70 16.53 0.51
N LEU A 431 11.82 17.26 0.65
CA LEU A 431 12.76 17.06 1.76
C LEU A 431 12.12 17.33 3.14
N GLU A 432 11.34 18.40 3.24
CA GLU A 432 10.58 18.71 4.46
C GLU A 432 9.51 17.65 4.72
N GLY A 433 8.84 17.19 3.67
CA GLY A 433 7.80 16.16 3.70
C GLY A 433 8.31 14.79 4.13
N SER A 434 9.46 14.33 3.62
CA SER A 434 10.04 13.03 4.00
C SER A 434 10.34 12.96 5.50
N ILE A 435 10.86 14.05 6.08
CA ILE A 435 11.09 14.12 7.54
C ILE A 435 9.77 14.32 8.28
N GLY A 436 8.88 15.17 7.77
CA GLY A 436 7.58 15.47 8.36
C GLY A 436 6.57 14.33 8.31
N LEU A 437 6.82 13.27 7.52
CA LEU A 437 5.99 12.08 7.44
C LEU A 437 6.22 11.13 8.62
N LEU A 438 7.43 11.09 9.20
CA LEU A 438 7.80 10.17 10.27
C LEU A 438 6.85 10.21 11.50
N PRO A 439 6.41 11.38 12.00
CA PRO A 439 5.41 11.44 13.07
C PRO A 439 4.08 10.78 12.73
N TRP A 440 3.62 10.91 11.48
CA TRP A 440 2.41 10.23 11.03
C TRP A 440 2.62 8.71 10.98
N ILE A 441 3.79 8.25 10.54
CA ILE A 441 4.17 6.83 10.57
C ILE A 441 4.12 6.27 11.99
N ALA A 442 4.79 6.94 12.93
CA ALA A 442 4.78 6.56 14.35
C ALA A 442 3.38 6.59 14.96
N THR A 443 2.56 7.58 14.60
CA THR A 443 1.17 7.68 15.08
C THR A 443 0.36 6.45 14.67
N ILE A 444 0.43 6.05 13.39
CA ILE A 444 -0.35 4.94 12.86
C ILE A 444 0.15 3.60 13.39
N ASP A 445 1.47 3.38 13.49
CA ASP A 445 2.00 2.14 14.09
C ASP A 445 1.66 2.06 15.58
N ALA A 446 1.93 3.11 16.36
CA ALA A 446 1.60 3.16 17.79
C ALA A 446 0.10 2.97 18.05
N PHE A 447 -0.77 3.52 17.18
CA PHE A 447 -2.22 3.32 17.28
C PHE A 447 -2.59 1.85 17.12
N GLN A 448 -1.97 1.15 16.16
CA GLN A 448 -2.22 -0.28 15.97
C GLN A 448 -1.72 -1.11 17.15
N HIS A 449 -0.54 -0.83 17.69
CA HIS A 449 -0.07 -1.46 18.94
C HIS A 449 -1.11 -1.30 20.05
N TRP A 450 -1.57 -0.08 20.31
CA TRP A 450 -2.58 0.15 21.35
C TRP A 450 -3.89 -0.60 21.08
N VAL A 451 -4.40 -0.55 19.85
CA VAL A 451 -5.65 -1.22 19.45
C VAL A 451 -5.60 -2.72 19.70
N TYR A 452 -4.52 -3.39 19.28
CA TYR A 452 -4.42 -4.85 19.32
C TYR A 452 -3.86 -5.40 20.64
N LEU A 453 -3.20 -4.58 21.46
CA LEU A 453 -2.88 -4.90 22.85
C LEU A 453 -4.09 -4.72 23.78
N ASN A 454 -5.12 -3.99 23.34
CA ASN A 454 -6.34 -3.75 24.10
C ASN A 454 -7.59 -4.22 23.31
N PRO A 455 -7.70 -5.48 22.88
CA PRO A 455 -8.68 -5.91 21.86
C PRO A 455 -10.16 -5.71 22.25
N ASN A 456 -10.47 -5.52 23.54
CA ASN A 456 -11.82 -5.33 24.06
C ASN A 456 -12.17 -3.87 24.35
N HIS A 457 -11.37 -2.91 23.87
CA HIS A 457 -11.62 -1.49 24.07
C HIS A 457 -12.94 -1.03 23.42
N THR A 458 -13.58 -0.05 24.04
CA THR A 458 -14.73 0.68 23.49
C THR A 458 -14.28 1.69 22.42
N ARG A 459 -15.22 2.13 21.57
CA ARG A 459 -14.94 3.21 20.60
C ARG A 459 -14.48 4.50 21.27
N GLU A 460 -14.96 4.81 22.47
CA GLU A 460 -14.53 5.97 23.23
C GLU A 460 -13.08 5.84 23.70
N GLU A 461 -12.68 4.69 24.24
CA GLU A 461 -11.29 4.44 24.62
C GLU A 461 -10.35 4.51 23.40
N ARG A 462 -10.78 3.99 22.25
CA ARG A 462 -10.02 4.11 20.99
C ARG A 462 -9.88 5.55 20.52
N ALA A 463 -10.95 6.34 20.60
CA ALA A 463 -10.89 7.76 20.27
C ALA A 463 -9.92 8.49 21.22
N ASN A 464 -9.94 8.18 22.51
CA ASN A 464 -9.03 8.78 23.49
C ASN A 464 -7.56 8.38 23.24
N ALA A 465 -7.30 7.11 22.88
CA ALA A 465 -5.97 6.66 22.51
C ALA A 465 -5.45 7.36 21.25
N TRP A 466 -6.31 7.50 20.23
CA TRP A 466 -6.00 8.27 19.03
C TRP A 466 -5.67 9.73 19.35
N LEU A 467 -6.50 10.40 20.17
CA LEU A 467 -6.28 11.78 20.56
C LEU A 467 -4.99 11.96 21.38
N GLY A 468 -4.64 10.99 22.24
CA GLY A 468 -3.37 11.02 22.98
C GLY A 468 -2.15 10.88 22.06
N LEU A 469 -2.22 10.04 21.03
CA LEU A 469 -1.17 9.92 20.01
C LEU A 469 -1.10 11.17 19.12
N ASP A 470 -2.24 11.78 18.81
CA ASP A 470 -2.30 13.06 18.12
C ASP A 470 -1.67 14.19 18.93
N ASP A 471 -1.87 14.23 20.25
CA ASP A 471 -1.20 15.20 21.13
C ASP A 471 0.33 14.96 21.18
N ARG A 472 0.77 13.70 21.08
CA ARG A 472 2.19 13.32 21.07
C ARG A 472 2.91 13.67 19.77
N PHE A 473 2.31 13.37 18.62
CA PHE A 473 2.97 13.44 17.30
C PHE A 473 2.38 14.48 16.34
N GLY A 474 1.18 15.01 16.60
CA GLY A 474 0.50 15.97 15.74
C GLY A 474 0.07 15.38 14.39
N THR A 475 -1.11 14.76 14.32
CA THR A 475 -1.67 14.08 13.13
C THR A 475 -1.73 14.91 11.85
N GLN A 476 -1.71 16.24 11.96
CA GLN A 476 -1.61 17.16 10.82
C GLN A 476 -0.62 18.31 11.04
N GLY A 477 0.02 18.40 12.20
CA GLY A 477 0.90 19.51 12.59
C GLY A 477 0.98 19.62 14.12
N HIS A 478 2.13 20.03 14.62
CA HIS A 478 2.39 20.19 16.04
C HIS A 478 1.61 21.41 16.59
N HIS A 479 0.67 21.15 17.50
CA HIS A 479 -0.25 22.15 18.07
C HIS A 479 -1.22 22.82 17.09
N CYS A 480 -1.74 22.06 16.11
CA CYS A 480 -2.88 22.49 15.31
C CYS A 480 -4.11 22.77 16.20
N ASP A 481 -4.82 23.88 15.96
CA ASP A 481 -6.02 24.24 16.73
C ASP A 481 -7.27 23.58 16.15
N TRP A 482 -7.82 22.64 16.92
CA TRP A 482 -9.03 21.89 16.60
C TRP A 482 -10.31 22.45 17.25
N SER A 483 -10.28 23.65 17.83
CA SER A 483 -11.46 24.23 18.50
C SER A 483 -12.68 24.25 17.57
N GLY A 484 -13.79 23.64 17.97
CA GLY A 484 -15.01 23.49 17.15
C GLY A 484 -14.92 22.45 16.04
N LEU A 485 -13.94 21.54 16.09
CA LEU A 485 -13.71 20.40 15.18
C LEU A 485 -13.41 19.12 15.97
N GLU A 486 -13.81 19.05 17.23
CA GLU A 486 -13.46 17.99 18.17
C GLU A 486 -14.02 16.63 17.74
N GLU A 487 -15.18 16.60 17.09
CA GLU A 487 -15.77 15.37 16.58
C GLU A 487 -15.00 14.85 15.36
N GLU A 488 -14.69 15.71 14.38
CA GLU A 488 -13.91 15.33 13.21
C GLU A 488 -12.52 14.81 13.58
N ARG A 489 -11.88 15.44 14.59
CA ARG A 489 -10.55 15.08 15.10
C ARG A 489 -10.46 13.59 15.49
N LYS A 490 -11.51 13.04 16.11
CA LYS A 490 -11.57 11.65 16.59
C LYS A 490 -11.49 10.62 15.47
N PHE A 491 -11.87 11.00 14.23
CA PHE A 491 -12.03 10.08 13.11
C PHE A 491 -11.00 10.27 12.00
N VAL A 492 -10.00 11.14 12.19
CA VAL A 492 -8.96 11.40 11.16
C VAL A 492 -8.23 10.11 10.74
N TRP A 493 -8.00 9.18 11.67
CA TRP A 493 -7.34 7.89 11.39
C TRP A 493 -8.07 7.06 10.34
N GLN A 494 -9.39 7.21 10.20
CA GLN A 494 -10.19 6.43 9.25
C GLN A 494 -9.84 6.71 7.79
N ARG A 495 -9.12 7.80 7.49
CA ARG A 495 -8.64 8.05 6.12
C ARG A 495 -7.47 7.14 5.72
N GLN A 496 -6.85 6.46 6.69
CA GLN A 496 -5.67 5.64 6.48
C GLN A 496 -6.06 4.22 6.09
N SER A 497 -6.11 3.93 4.78
CA SER A 497 -6.51 2.62 4.24
C SER A 497 -5.68 1.46 4.79
N HIS A 498 -4.39 1.67 5.08
CA HIS A 498 -3.50 0.64 5.61
C HIS A 498 -3.98 0.02 6.93
N LEU A 499 -4.74 0.74 7.75
CA LEU A 499 -5.33 0.16 8.97
C LEU A 499 -6.34 -0.97 8.64
N PHE A 500 -6.98 -0.88 7.48
CA PHE A 500 -8.03 -1.79 7.01
C PHE A 500 -7.45 -2.90 6.14
N GLY A 501 -6.67 -2.58 5.11
CA GLY A 501 -6.15 -3.60 4.19
C GLY A 501 -4.82 -4.23 4.60
N ASN A 502 -3.94 -3.47 5.26
CA ASN A 502 -2.54 -3.85 5.48
C ASN A 502 -2.07 -3.55 6.91
N PRO A 503 -2.62 -4.23 7.94
CA PRO A 503 -2.33 -3.91 9.33
C PRO A 503 -0.83 -4.06 9.64
N PHE A 504 -0.31 -3.17 10.48
CA PHE A 504 1.09 -3.01 10.85
C PHE A 504 2.08 -2.70 9.72
N TYR A 505 1.65 -2.58 8.46
CA TYR A 505 2.56 -2.23 7.35
C TYR A 505 3.13 -0.81 7.43
N TYR A 506 2.42 0.11 8.08
CA TYR A 506 2.73 1.53 7.93
C TYR A 506 4.10 1.94 8.52
N ILE A 507 4.65 1.14 9.42
CA ILE A 507 6.01 1.32 9.95
C ILE A 507 7.10 1.19 8.89
N GLU A 508 6.85 0.45 7.79
CA GLU A 508 7.86 0.19 6.76
C GLU A 508 8.15 1.43 5.90
N TYR A 509 7.33 2.48 5.98
CA TYR A 509 7.62 3.80 5.40
C TYR A 509 8.64 4.61 6.23
N GLY A 510 9.01 4.12 7.41
CA GLY A 510 9.73 4.84 8.47
C GLY A 510 11.24 4.75 8.46
#